data_AF-A0A2V5NUT6-F1
#
_entry.id   AF-A0A2V5NUT6-F1
#
_cell.length_a   1.000
_cell.length_b   1.000
_cell.length_c   1.000
_cell.angle_alpha   90.00
_cell.angle_beta   90.00
_cell.angle_gamma   90.00
#
_symmetry.space_group_name_H-M   'P 1'
#
loop_
_entity.id
_entity.type
_entity.pdbx_description
1 polymer ?
#
loop_
_entity_poly.entity_id
_entity_poly.type
_entity_poly.pdbx_seq_one_letter_code
_entity_poly.pdbx_strand_id
1 'polypeptide(L)'
;MIESFIRGLRQPEYVHVLLNPLPVYGLLISWLGLIAAVISKNRRAQIVTLILVFMTSISAWPVFEFGQQGYDRVLAMTDDDGHAWLDEHEARAERVIYI
;
A
#
# COMPACT_ATOMS: atom_id res chain seq x y z
N MET A 1 21.37 9.73 9.07
CA MET A 1 20.53 8.61 8.60
C MET A 1 19.26 8.42 9.45
N ILE A 2 19.36 8.26 10.76
CA ILE A 2 18.16 8.10 11.62
C ILE A 2 17.29 9.37 11.61
N GLU A 3 17.89 10.55 11.72
CA GLU A 3 17.13 11.81 11.70
C GLU A 3 16.42 12.09 10.38
N SER A 4 17.05 11.76 9.24
CA SER A 4 16.44 11.89 7.92
C SER A 4 15.26 10.93 7.75
N PHE A 5 15.37 9.70 8.27
CA PHE A 5 14.28 8.74 8.29
C PHE A 5 13.10 9.21 9.15
N ILE A 6 13.38 9.68 10.38
CA ILE A 6 12.35 10.23 11.29
C ILE A 6 11.66 11.45 10.66
N ARG A 7 12.41 12.30 9.96
CA ARG A 7 11.85 13.43 9.22
C ARG A 7 10.94 12.97 8.08
N GLY A 8 11.34 11.93 7.33
CA GLY A 8 10.51 11.32 6.29
C GLY A 8 9.20 10.75 6.85
N LEU A 9 9.20 10.14 8.03
CA LEU A 9 7.97 9.67 8.69
C LEU A 9 6.97 10.79 9.06
N ARG A 10 7.38 12.08 8.99
CA ARG A 10 6.48 13.23 9.16
C ARG A 10 5.92 13.76 7.84
N GLN A 11 6.37 13.22 6.71
CA GLN A 11 5.93 13.61 5.37
C GLN A 11 4.92 12.57 4.86
N PRO A 12 3.65 12.95 4.62
CA PRO A 12 2.62 12.00 4.20
C PRO A 12 2.99 11.30 2.89
N GLU A 13 3.57 12.01 1.92
CA GLU A 13 4.02 11.44 0.65
C GLU A 13 5.07 10.34 0.82
N TYR A 14 5.98 10.49 1.81
CA TYR A 14 7.00 9.49 2.09
C TYR A 14 6.41 8.27 2.80
N VAL A 15 5.48 8.50 3.73
CA VAL A 15 4.77 7.40 4.41
C VAL A 15 3.89 6.61 3.44
N HIS A 16 3.21 7.29 2.52
CA HIS A 16 2.45 6.67 1.44
C HIS A 16 3.34 5.72 0.62
N VAL A 17 4.46 6.22 0.08
CA VAL A 17 5.38 5.39 -0.74
C VAL A 17 5.97 4.23 0.06
N LEU A 18 6.28 4.45 1.35
CA LEU A 18 6.79 3.39 2.22
C LEU A 18 5.77 2.25 2.44
N LEU A 19 4.49 2.59 2.58
CA LEU A 19 3.43 1.63 2.86
C LEU A 19 2.81 1.02 1.59
N ASN A 20 2.85 1.71 0.45
CA ASN A 20 2.23 1.28 -0.81
C ASN A 20 2.60 -0.14 -1.29
N PRO A 21 3.82 -0.67 -1.04
CA PRO A 21 4.14 -2.07 -1.32
C PRO A 21 3.28 -3.10 -0.57
N LEU A 22 2.72 -2.77 0.61
CA LEU A 22 1.96 -3.71 1.43
C LEU A 22 0.64 -4.16 0.79
N PRO A 23 -0.27 -3.25 0.37
CA PRO A 23 -1.53 -3.67 -0.25
C PRO A 23 -1.34 -4.27 -1.65
N VAL A 24 -0.20 -4.03 -2.32
CA VAL A 24 0.09 -4.57 -3.65
C VAL A 24 0.91 -5.86 -3.58
N TYR A 25 2.19 -5.75 -3.25
CA TYR A 25 3.10 -6.90 -3.25
C TYR A 25 2.91 -7.78 -2.02
N GLY A 26 2.69 -7.18 -0.86
CA GLY A 26 2.43 -7.92 0.37
C GLY A 26 1.17 -8.78 0.23
N LEU A 27 0.10 -8.22 -0.31
CA LEU A 27 -1.15 -8.95 -0.55
C LEU A 27 -0.95 -10.10 -1.55
N LEU A 28 -0.29 -9.85 -2.69
CA LEU A 28 0.00 -10.89 -3.69
C LEU A 28 0.78 -12.06 -3.07
N ILE A 29 1.85 -11.78 -2.33
CA ILE A 29 2.67 -12.82 -1.68
C ILE A 29 1.86 -13.57 -0.62
N SER A 30 1.02 -12.86 0.14
CA SER A 30 0.16 -13.48 1.15
C SER A 30 -0.86 -14.42 0.52
N TRP A 31 -1.42 -14.06 -0.64
CA TRP A 31 -2.30 -14.91 -1.44
C TRP A 31 -1.59 -16.17 -1.94
N LEU A 32 -0.38 -16.03 -2.49
CA LEU A 32 0.42 -17.19 -2.92
C LEU A 32 0.73 -18.13 -1.75
N GLY A 33 1.08 -17.57 -0.59
CA GLY A 33 1.27 -18.31 0.65
C GLY A 33 0.00 -19.05 1.09
N LEU A 34 -1.16 -18.38 1.04
CA LEU A 34 -2.44 -18.98 1.39
C LEU A 34 -2.79 -20.15 0.45
N ILE A 35 -2.60 -19.99 -0.85
CA ILE A 35 -2.82 -21.06 -1.84
C ILE A 35 -1.94 -22.28 -1.50
N ALA A 36 -0.65 -22.05 -1.25
CA ALA A 36 0.27 -23.12 -0.85
C ALA A 36 -0.15 -23.80 0.47
N ALA A 37 -0.63 -23.02 1.45
CA ALA A 37 -1.11 -23.52 2.74
C ALA A 37 -2.41 -24.34 2.62
N VAL A 38 -3.30 -23.97 1.69
CA VAL A 38 -4.52 -24.71 1.37
C VAL A 38 -4.18 -26.03 0.68
N ILE A 39 -3.33 -26.00 -0.36
CA ILE A 39 -2.90 -27.21 -1.09
C ILE A 39 -2.21 -28.21 -0.16
N SER A 40 -1.35 -27.71 0.73
CA SER A 40 -0.64 -28.54 1.72
C SER A 40 -1.52 -28.99 2.90
N LYS A 41 -2.78 -28.54 2.98
CA LYS A 41 -3.72 -28.81 4.08
C LYS A 41 -3.16 -28.45 5.47
N ASN A 42 -2.24 -27.49 5.54
CA ASN A 42 -1.59 -27.09 6.79
C ASN A 42 -2.39 -25.96 7.46
N ARG A 43 -3.17 -26.31 8.48
CA ARG A 43 -4.03 -25.35 9.19
C ARG A 43 -3.27 -24.21 9.86
N ARG A 44 -2.06 -24.44 10.38
CA ARG A 44 -1.25 -23.37 10.99
C ARG A 44 -0.77 -22.38 9.93
N ALA A 45 -0.29 -22.89 8.79
CA ALA A 45 0.11 -22.05 7.66
C ALA A 45 -1.07 -21.26 7.09
N GLN A 46 -2.27 -21.86 7.03
CA GLN A 46 -3.50 -21.16 6.61
C GLN A 46 -3.82 -20.00 7.54
N ILE A 47 -3.76 -20.20 8.86
CA ILE A 47 -4.01 -19.13 9.83
C ILE A 47 -3.01 -17.98 9.66
N VAL A 48 -1.71 -18.30 9.55
CA VAL A 48 -0.66 -17.27 9.39
C VAL A 48 -0.87 -16.48 8.09
N THR A 49 -1.12 -17.17 6.98
CA THR A 49 -1.30 -16.53 5.67
C THR A 49 -2.60 -15.73 5.59
N LEU A 50 -3.68 -16.16 6.25
CA LEU A 50 -4.90 -15.36 6.41
C LEU A 50 -4.66 -14.09 7.22
N ILE A 51 -3.87 -14.15 8.30
CA ILE A 51 -3.48 -12.95 9.07
C ILE A 51 -2.69 -12.00 8.17
N LEU A 52 -1.77 -12.50 7.35
CA LEU A 52 -1.00 -11.68 6.42
C LEU A 52 -1.89 -11.05 5.34
N VAL A 53 -2.83 -11.80 4.76
CA VAL A 53 -3.83 -11.27 3.82
C VAL A 53 -4.64 -10.15 4.48
N PHE A 54 -5.11 -10.35 5.71
CA PHE A 54 -5.85 -9.32 6.45
C PHE A 54 -5.00 -8.06 6.68
N MET A 55 -3.78 -8.21 7.19
CA MET A 55 -2.88 -7.09 7.49
C MET A 55 -2.46 -6.30 6.23
N THR A 56 -2.22 -7.01 5.12
CA THR A 56 -1.86 -6.37 3.85
C THR A 56 -3.06 -5.70 3.19
N SER A 57 -4.25 -6.28 3.29
CA SER A 57 -5.49 -5.66 2.79
C SER A 57 -5.85 -4.40 3.58
N ILE A 58 -5.87 -4.47 4.92
CA ILE A 58 -6.23 -3.31 5.77
C ILE A 58 -5.21 -2.17 5.65
N SER A 59 -3.97 -2.47 5.24
CA SER A 59 -2.95 -1.44 4.98
C SER A 59 -3.28 -0.54 3.78
N ALA A 60 -4.22 -0.90 2.92
CA ALA A 60 -4.72 -0.03 1.86
C ALA A 60 -5.31 1.28 2.43
N TRP A 61 -5.95 1.23 3.59
CA TRP A 61 -6.55 2.41 4.24
C TRP A 61 -5.53 3.50 4.58
N PRO A 62 -4.47 3.24 5.38
CA PRO A 62 -3.46 4.25 5.64
C PRO A 62 -2.72 4.67 4.37
N VAL A 63 -2.50 3.78 3.40
CA VAL A 63 -1.88 4.15 2.10
C VAL A 63 -2.73 5.19 1.37
N PHE A 64 -4.04 4.97 1.28
CA PHE A 64 -4.98 5.91 0.67
C PHE A 64 -4.96 7.27 1.39
N GLU A 65 -5.10 7.27 2.72
CA GLU A 65 -5.14 8.48 3.53
C GLU A 65 -3.84 9.31 3.41
N PHE A 66 -2.68 8.68 3.50
CA PHE A 66 -1.40 9.39 3.31
C PHE A 66 -1.20 9.85 1.87
N GLY A 67 -1.79 9.15 0.89
CA GLY A 67 -1.79 9.59 -0.52
C GLY A 67 -2.56 10.90 -0.69
N GLN A 68 -3.78 10.95 -0.14
CA GLN A 68 -4.63 12.14 -0.13
C GLN A 68 -3.93 13.34 0.55
N GLN A 69 -3.31 13.13 1.70
CA GLN A 69 -2.57 14.18 2.42
C GLN A 69 -1.31 14.66 1.69
N GLY A 70 -0.69 13.80 0.87
CA GLY A 70 0.52 14.11 0.10
C GLY A 70 0.25 14.69 -1.29
N TYR A 71 -1.00 14.64 -1.77
CA TYR A 71 -1.38 14.89 -3.16
C TYR A 71 -0.87 16.21 -3.70
N ASP A 72 -1.31 17.34 -3.11
CA ASP A 72 -0.97 18.69 -3.57
C ASP A 72 0.53 18.94 -3.62
N ARG A 73 1.28 18.32 -2.72
CA ARG A 73 2.73 18.47 -2.66
C ARG A 73 3.43 17.71 -3.78
N VAL A 74 2.97 16.50 -4.09
CA VAL A 74 3.50 15.72 -5.22
C VAL A 74 3.10 16.38 -6.54
N LEU A 75 1.88 16.91 -6.63
CA LEU A 75 1.40 17.68 -7.78
C LEU A 75 2.30 18.90 -8.05
N ALA A 76 2.67 19.65 -7.01
CA ALA A 76 3.56 20.81 -7.15
C ALA A 76 5.00 20.48 -7.60
N MET A 77 5.41 19.21 -7.55
CA MET A 77 6.76 18.73 -7.92
C MET A 77 6.80 18.04 -9.29
N THR A 78 5.65 17.80 -9.92
CA THR A 78 5.52 17.02 -11.15
C THR A 78 5.31 17.93 -12.37
N ASP A 79 5.68 17.42 -13.54
CA ASP A 79 5.40 18.03 -14.84
C ASP A 79 4.00 17.62 -15.34
N ASP A 80 3.58 18.12 -16.51
CA ASP A 80 2.25 17.86 -17.07
C ASP A 80 1.95 16.35 -17.22
N ASP A 81 2.95 15.56 -17.64
CA ASP A 81 2.83 14.10 -17.71
C ASP A 81 2.69 13.46 -16.32
N GLY A 82 3.46 13.95 -15.35
CA GLY A 82 3.37 13.54 -13.95
C GLY A 82 2.02 13.85 -13.31
N HIS A 83 1.39 14.99 -13.66
CA HIS A 83 0.03 15.32 -13.22
C HIS A 83 -0.97 14.29 -13.71
N ALA A 84 -0.93 13.96 -15.01
CA ALA A 84 -1.84 12.96 -15.58
C ALA A 84 -1.68 11.57 -14.93
N TRP A 85 -0.45 11.16 -14.60
CA TRP A 85 -0.21 9.90 -13.88
C TRP A 85 -0.67 9.94 -12.43
N LEU A 86 -0.56 11.09 -11.76
CA LEU A 86 -1.00 11.26 -10.37
C LEU A 86 -2.53 11.23 -10.27
N ASP A 87 -3.23 11.94 -11.16
CA ASP A 87 -4.69 11.92 -11.26
C ASP A 87 -5.21 10.48 -11.47
N GLU A 88 -4.62 9.74 -12.42
CA GLU A 88 -5.01 8.36 -12.72
C GLU A 88 -4.69 7.41 -11.55
N HIS A 89 -3.60 7.66 -10.83
CA HIS A 89 -3.27 6.89 -9.63
C HIS A 89 -4.31 7.09 -8.52
N GLU A 90 -4.70 8.34 -8.25
CA GLU A 90 -5.75 8.68 -7.29
C GLU A 90 -7.10 8.07 -7.69
N ALA A 91 -7.51 8.25 -8.94
CA ALA A 91 -8.78 7.72 -9.45
C ALA A 91 -8.87 6.19 -9.32
N ARG A 92 -7.75 5.48 -9.53
CA ARG A 92 -7.69 4.03 -9.28
C ARG A 92 -7.83 3.71 -7.81
N ALA A 93 -7.15 4.45 -6.94
CA ALA A 93 -7.19 4.23 -5.50
C ALA A 93 -8.63 4.43 -4.95
N GLU A 94 -9.31 5.51 -5.31
CA GLU A 94 -10.70 5.78 -4.93
C GLU A 94 -11.67 4.69 -5.40
N ARG A 95 -11.46 4.16 -6.62
CA ARG A 95 -12.31 3.11 -7.17
C ARG A 95 -12.21 1.80 -6.39
N VAL A 96 -11.02 1.46 -5.90
CA VAL A 96 -10.75 0.12 -5.36
C VAL A 96 -10.65 0.07 -3.84
N ILE A 97 -10.53 1.21 -3.15
CA ILE A 97 -10.35 1.22 -1.69
C ILE A 97 -11.55 0.62 -0.91
N TYR A 98 -12.73 0.59 -1.52
CA TYR A 98 -13.97 0.08 -0.92
C TYR A 98 -14.42 -1.30 -1.45
N ILE A 99 -13.59 -1.96 -2.26
CA ILE A 99 -13.85 -3.30 -2.82
C ILE A 99 -13.10 -4.35 -2.02
#